data_AF-A0A2L2Z1W4-F1
#
_entry.id   AF-A0A2L2Z1W4-F1
#
_cell.length_a   1.000
_cell.length_b   1.000
_cell.length_c   1.000
_cell.angle_alpha   90.00
_cell.angle_beta   90.00
_cell.angle_gamma   90.00
#
_symmetry.space_group_name_H-M   'P 1'
#
loop_
_entity.id
_entity.type
_entity.pdbx_description
1 polymer ?
#
loop_
_entity_poly.entity_id
_entity_poly.type
_entity_poly.pdbx_seq_one_letter_code
_entity_poly.pdbx_strand_id
1 'polypeptide(L)' 'FVCHLCAKAFCRKERLRSHISSVHVKEKPFPCTFCQKVFTRKDHLKYHLLTVHGNANLSTMQ' A
#
# COMPACT_ATOMS: atom_id res chain seq x y z
N PHE A 1 -15.96 7.36 -7.71
CA PHE A 1 -15.70 5.90 -7.73
C PHE A 1 -16.26 5.30 -6.45
N VAL A 2 -17.18 4.34 -6.53
CA VAL A 2 -17.91 3.79 -5.37
C VAL A 2 -17.47 2.36 -5.08
N CYS A 3 -17.28 2.02 -3.81
CA CYS A 3 -17.02 0.66 -3.36
C CYS A 3 -18.31 -0.15 -3.37
N HIS A 4 -18.36 -1.24 -4.14
CA HIS A 4 -19.54 -2.09 -4.21
C HIS A 4 -19.74 -2.96 -2.95
N LEU A 5 -18.72 -3.09 -2.08
CA LEU A 5 -18.79 -3.89 -0.86
C LEU A 5 -19.34 -3.11 0.35
N CYS A 6 -19.19 -1.78 0.36
CA CYS A 6 -19.59 -0.95 1.51
C CYS A 6 -20.18 0.41 1.12
N ALA A 7 -20.47 0.65 -0.15
CA ALA A 7 -21.01 1.89 -0.72
C ALA A 7 -20.17 3.17 -0.49
N LYS A 8 -18.97 3.08 0.09
CA LYS A 8 -18.10 4.24 0.32
C LYS A 8 -17.61 4.85 -1.00
N ALA A 9 -17.69 6.18 -1.11
CA ALA A 9 -17.28 6.93 -2.28
C ALA A 9 -15.85 7.49 -2.16
N PHE A 10 -15.15 7.52 -3.29
CA PHE A 10 -13.79 8.03 -3.42
C PHE A 10 -13.66 8.94 -4.64
N CYS A 11 -12.86 10.00 -4.49
CA CYS A 11 -12.59 10.98 -5.55
C CYS A 11 -11.64 10.45 -6.65
N ARG A 12 -10.90 9.36 -6.42
CA ARG A 12 -9.95 8.76 -7.38
C ARG A 12 -10.08 7.25 -7.43
N LYS A 13 -9.92 6.65 -8.62
CA LYS A 13 -9.97 5.20 -8.83
C LYS A 13 -8.93 4.43 -8.03
N GLU A 14 -7.70 4.96 -7.96
CA GLU A 14 -6.62 4.38 -7.17
C GLU A 14 -6.97 4.29 -5.69
N ARG A 15 -7.59 5.33 -5.11
CA ARG A 15 -8.03 5.32 -3.71
C ARG A 15 -9.09 4.26 -3.45
N LEU A 16 -10.01 4.05 -4.39
CA LEU A 16 -10.98 2.95 -4.32
C LEU A 16 -10.28 1.58 -4.36
N ARG A 17 -9.33 1.38 -5.27
CA ARG A 17 -8.58 0.10 -5.36
C ARG A 17 -7.82 -0.19 -4.07
N SER A 18 -7.07 0.79 -3.55
CA SER A 18 -6.33 0.65 -2.29
C SER A 18 -7.25 0.40 -1.10
N HIS A 19 -8.44 1.00 -1.09
CA HIS A 19 -9.45 0.72 -0.08
C HIS A 19 -9.93 -0.73 -0.13
N ILE A 20 -10.26 -1.24 -1.32
CA ILE A 20 -10.71 -2.64 -1.48
C ILE A 20 -9.61 -3.61 -1.03
N SER A 21 -8.37 -3.42 -1.48
CA SER A 21 -7.26 -4.29 -1.11
C SER A 21 -6.95 -4.27 0.38
N SER A 22 -7.01 -3.11 1.04
CA SER A 22 -6.69 -2.98 2.48
C SER A 22 -7.81 -3.38 3.44
N VAL A 23 -9.06 -3.05 3.11
CA VAL A 23 -10.18 -3.20 4.05
C VAL A 23 -10.91 -4.52 3.84
N HIS A 24 -11.13 -4.90 2.58
CA HIS A 24 -11.97 -6.03 2.25
C HIS A 24 -11.16 -7.29 1.94
N VAL A 25 -10.11 -7.17 1.12
CA VAL A 25 -9.22 -8.30 0.80
C VAL A 25 -8.16 -8.52 1.89
N LYS A 26 -7.76 -7.45 2.58
CA LYS A 26 -6.63 -7.42 3.52
C LYS A 26 -5.31 -7.89 2.89
N GLU A 27 -5.17 -7.66 1.58
CA GLU A 27 -3.95 -7.95 0.85
C GLU A 27 -2.83 -7.01 1.30
N LYS A 28 -1.61 -7.55 1.40
CA LYS A 28 -0.40 -6.78 1.68
C LYS A 28 0.65 -7.17 0.64
N PRO A 29 0.60 -6.59 -0.56
CA PRO A 29 1.47 -7.01 -1.66
C PRO A 29 2.87 -6.41 -1.58
N PHE A 30 3.15 -5.50 -0.62
CA PHE A 30 4.41 -4.78 -0.54
C PHE A 30 5.22 -5.21 0.70
N PRO A 31 5.97 -6.33 0.63
CA PRO A 31 6.88 -6.73 1.70
C PRO A 31 8.09 -5.80 1.77
N CYS A 32 8.56 -5.54 2.98
CA CYS A 32 9.88 -4.98 3.20
C CYS A 32 10.93 -6.06 2.91
N THR A 33 12.01 -5.69 2.22
CA THR A 33 13.11 -6.61 1.91
C THR A 33 14.09 -6.76 3.07
N PHE A 34 14.05 -5.87 4.06
CA PHE A 34 14.97 -5.85 5.20
C PHE A 34 14.35 -6.38 6.49
N CYS A 35 13.03 -6.49 6.56
CA CYS A 35 12.33 -7.04 7.72
C CYS A 35 11.01 -7.71 7.31
N GLN A 36 10.36 -8.42 8.24
CA GLN A 36 9.14 -9.17 7.95
C GLN A 36 7.87 -8.30 7.86
N LYS A 37 7.99 -6.96 7.86
CA LYS A 37 6.83 -6.07 7.75
C LYS A 37 6.32 -6.05 6.31
N VAL A 38 4.99 -6.11 6.18
CA VAL A 38 4.30 -6.08 4.89
C VAL A 38 3.27 -4.96 4.89
N PHE A 39 3.21 -4.22 3.80
CA PHE A 39 2.39 -3.03 3.65
C PHE A 39 1.33 -3.24 2.57
N THR A 40 0.16 -2.63 2.75
CA THR A 40 -0.89 -2.61 1.71
C THR A 40 -0.67 -1.52 0.67
N ARG A 41 0.24 -0.56 0.94
CA ARG A 41 0.50 0.58 0.05
C ARG A 41 1.99 0.79 -0.17
N LYS A 42 2.33 1.05 -1.43
CA LYS A 42 3.71 1.30 -1.90
C LYS A 42 4.33 2.54 -1.26
N ASP A 43 3.58 3.62 -1.11
CA ASP A 43 4.08 4.85 -0.48
C ASP A 43 4.37 4.67 1.01
N HIS A 44 3.60 3.83 1.71
CA HIS A 44 3.88 3.48 3.10
C HIS A 44 5.16 2.63 3.23
N LEU A 45 5.38 1.66 2.33
CA LEU A 45 6.64 0.91 2.28
C LEU A 45 7.82 1.86 2.02
N LYS A 46 7.70 2.78 1.05
CA LYS A 46 8.75 3.76 0.75
C LYS A 46 9.11 4.62 1.97
N TYR A 47 8.11 5.13 2.69
CA TYR A 47 8.33 5.89 3.92
C TYR A 47 9.04 5.05 4.99
N HIS A 48 8.63 3.78 5.13
CA HIS A 48 9.26 2.85 6.06
C HIS A 48 10.73 2.57 5.70
N LEU A 49 11.05 2.32 4.43
CA LEU A 49 12.43 2.11 3.97
C LEU A 49 13.30 3.34 4.22
N LEU A 50 12.74 4.54 4.01
CA LEU A 50 13.46 5.79 4.24
C LEU A 50 13.76 6.02 5.74
N THR A 51 12.77 5.79 6.61
CA THR A 51 12.86 6.16 8.03
C THR A 51 13.45 5.07 8.92
N VAL A 52 13.27 3.80 8.56
CA VAL A 52 13.72 2.65 9.37
C VAL A 52 15.01 2.02 8.83
N HIS A 53 15.21 2.06 7.52
CA HIS A 53 16.34 1.40 6.86
C HIS A 53 17.31 2.36 6.15
N GLY A 54 17.10 3.69 6.26
CA GLY A 54 18.09 4.67 5.81
C GLY A 54 18.29 4.74 4.30
N ASN A 55 17.19 4.72 3.52
CA ASN A 55 17.17 4.96 2.06
C ASN A 55 17.62 3.78 1.17
N ALA A 56 17.48 2.55 1.65
CA ALA A 56 17.76 1.36 0.86
C ALA A 56 16.59 1.05 -0.11
N ASN A 57 16.82 1.30 -1.41
CA ASN A 57 15.98 0.94 -2.57
C ASN A 57 14.73 1.80 -2.88
N LEU A 58 14.98 3.01 -3.38
CA LEU A 58 14.05 3.72 -4.26
C LEU A 58 14.02 3.15 -5.71
N SER A 59 14.88 2.18 -6.03
CA SER A 59 15.22 1.82 -7.41
C SER A 59 14.47 0.63 -8.01
N THR A 60 13.72 -0.16 -7.24
CA THR A 60 13.17 -1.46 -7.72
C THR A 60 11.67 -1.60 -7.70
N MET A 61 10.92 -0.52 -7.45
CA MET A 61 9.46 -0.59 -7.54
C MET A 61 8.98 -0.24 -8.94
N GLN A 62 9.26 -1.11 -9.91
CA GLN A 62 8.56 -1.16 -11.20
C GLN A 62 7.18 -1.82 -11.01
#